data_AF-A0A1L3ZHX1-F1
#
_entry.id   AF-A0A1L3ZHX1-F1
#
_cell.length_a   1.000
_cell.length_b   1.000
_cell.length_c   1.000
_cell.angle_alpha   90.00
_cell.angle_beta   90.00
_cell.angle_gamma   90.00
#
_symmetry.space_group_name_H-M   'P 1'
#
loop_
_entity.id
_entity.type
_entity.pdbx_description
1 polymer ?
#
loop_
_entity_poly.entity_id
_entity_poly.type
_entity_poly.pdbx_seq_one_letter_code
_entity_poly.pdbx_strand_id
1 'polypeptide(L)'
;MTSPSIELEADHFASGLLMPTLLVKKELTQGFIGLAGIEQLANRSQCSLTAAAIRAAECSPYPMAIVVSQGADICYCFMSEGFKELGKTLTFLRKGSPLPLSATRDFNSDPDNVRYGKRQIIETTLADWFDGSGQIHLDEEIVGLGSFGHTLTVFSSDALAEDPDPEDADEEANLIESYTAKFAYGR
;
A
#
# COMPACT_ATOMS: atom_id res chain seq x y z
N MET A 1 -10.86 -18.54 -17.22
CA MET A 1 -10.53 -18.38 -15.79
C MET A 1 -9.06 -18.02 -15.73
N THR A 2 -8.75 -16.75 -15.55
CA THR A 2 -7.39 -16.24 -15.37
C THR A 2 -6.86 -16.69 -14.01
N SER A 3 -5.62 -17.12 -13.95
CA SER A 3 -4.97 -17.57 -12.72
C SER A 3 -4.72 -16.37 -11.79
N PRO A 4 -4.82 -16.50 -10.45
CA PRO A 4 -4.53 -15.40 -9.51
C PRO A 4 -3.10 -14.84 -9.63
N SER A 5 -2.15 -15.61 -10.19
CA SER A 5 -0.81 -15.12 -10.54
C SER A 5 -0.81 -14.16 -11.73
N ILE A 6 -1.69 -14.37 -12.71
CA ILE A 6 -1.80 -13.52 -13.91
C ILE A 6 -2.45 -12.19 -13.55
N GLU A 7 -3.42 -12.19 -12.63
CA GLU A 7 -4.08 -10.96 -12.17
C GLU A 7 -3.11 -10.07 -11.39
N LEU A 8 -2.30 -10.64 -10.49
CA LEU A 8 -1.27 -9.88 -9.77
C LEU A 8 -0.20 -9.31 -10.73
N GLU A 9 0.24 -10.10 -11.71
CA GLU A 9 1.24 -9.68 -12.69
C GLU A 9 0.71 -8.63 -13.66
N ALA A 10 -0.56 -8.76 -14.06
CA ALA A 10 -1.26 -7.76 -14.88
C ALA A 10 -1.52 -6.46 -14.12
N ASP A 11 -1.91 -6.53 -12.85
CA ASP A 11 -2.11 -5.36 -11.98
C ASP A 11 -0.78 -4.64 -11.72
N HIS A 12 0.31 -5.37 -11.48
CA HIS A 12 1.65 -4.81 -11.32
C HIS A 12 2.19 -4.18 -12.62
N PHE A 13 1.89 -4.78 -13.78
CA PHE A 13 2.28 -4.21 -15.07
C PHE A 13 1.45 -2.96 -15.42
N ALA A 14 0.12 -3.02 -15.23
CA ALA A 14 -0.78 -1.91 -15.53
C ALA A 14 -0.60 -0.75 -14.55
N SER A 15 -0.28 -1.02 -13.28
CA SER A 15 0.04 0.01 -12.29
C SER A 15 1.27 0.82 -12.69
N GLY A 16 2.33 0.19 -13.20
CA GLY A 16 3.52 0.92 -13.67
C GLY A 16 3.22 1.92 -14.80
N LEU A 17 2.23 1.63 -15.64
CA LEU A 17 1.83 2.50 -16.77
C LEU A 17 0.77 3.55 -16.36
N LEU A 18 -0.18 3.19 -15.50
CA LEU A 18 -1.29 4.05 -15.05
C LEU A 18 -0.93 4.91 -13.83
N MET A 19 0.06 4.48 -13.05
CA MET A 19 0.52 5.08 -11.80
C MET A 19 2.05 5.30 -11.86
N PRO A 20 2.53 6.20 -12.73
CA PRO A 20 3.95 6.53 -12.80
C PRO A 20 4.42 7.12 -11.46
N THR A 21 5.64 6.78 -11.04
CA THR A 21 6.20 7.01 -9.70
C THR A 21 5.94 8.43 -9.18
N LEU A 22 6.20 9.46 -10.01
CA LEU A 22 6.00 10.86 -9.66
C LEU A 22 4.58 11.25 -9.31
N LEU A 23 3.61 10.79 -10.12
CA LEU A 23 2.22 11.12 -9.88
C LEU A 23 1.76 10.46 -8.59
N VAL A 24 2.21 9.22 -8.33
CA VAL A 24 1.92 8.50 -7.10
C VAL A 24 2.53 9.22 -5.90
N LYS A 25 3.83 9.51 -5.92
CA LYS A 25 4.53 10.22 -4.84
C LYS A 25 3.83 11.55 -4.53
N LYS A 26 3.59 12.37 -5.56
CA LYS A 26 2.91 13.66 -5.41
C LYS A 26 1.52 13.51 -4.78
N GLU A 27 0.76 12.52 -5.24
CA GLU A 27 -0.58 12.24 -4.70
C GLU A 27 -0.53 11.83 -3.24
N LEU A 28 0.42 10.96 -2.86
CA LEU A 28 0.58 10.49 -1.48
C LEU A 28 1.13 11.58 -0.55
N THR A 29 2.05 12.43 -1.03
CA THR A 29 2.58 13.57 -0.25
C THR A 29 1.51 14.64 0.00
N GLN A 30 0.61 14.89 -0.96
CA GLN A 30 -0.43 15.92 -0.84
C GLN A 30 -1.74 15.38 -0.26
N GLY A 31 -1.87 14.05 -0.17
CA GLY A 31 -3.09 13.36 0.21
C GLY A 31 -3.16 13.02 1.70
N PHE A 32 -4.10 12.13 2.02
CA PHE A 32 -4.18 11.54 3.35
C PHE A 32 -3.19 10.38 3.45
N ILE A 33 -2.59 10.21 4.62
CA ILE A 33 -1.80 9.01 4.94
C ILE A 33 -2.74 7.80 5.05
N GLY A 34 -2.21 6.62 4.73
CA GLY A 34 -2.94 5.36 4.91
C GLY A 34 -3.96 5.02 3.82
N LEU A 35 -4.99 4.26 4.19
CA LEU A 35 -5.99 3.69 3.29
C LEU A 35 -6.77 4.76 2.52
N ALA A 36 -7.09 5.88 3.16
CA ALA A 36 -7.78 6.99 2.51
C ALA A 36 -6.98 7.60 1.34
N GLY A 37 -5.65 7.68 1.47
CA GLY A 37 -4.76 8.10 0.39
C GLY A 37 -4.72 7.11 -0.75
N ILE A 38 -4.64 5.81 -0.42
CA ILE A 38 -4.66 4.72 -1.39
C ILE A 38 -5.97 4.69 -2.18
N GLU A 39 -7.11 4.94 -1.53
CA GLU A 39 -8.41 5.02 -2.19
C GLU A 39 -8.49 6.19 -3.16
N GLN A 40 -7.94 7.35 -2.79
CA GLN A 40 -7.85 8.49 -3.71
C GLN A 40 -6.98 8.17 -4.92
N LEU A 41 -5.82 7.54 -4.70
CA LEU A 41 -4.94 7.08 -5.76
C LEU A 41 -5.66 6.11 -6.71
N ALA A 42 -6.35 5.10 -6.16
CA ALA A 42 -7.11 4.14 -6.95
C ALA A 42 -8.18 4.81 -7.82
N ASN A 43 -8.92 5.75 -7.23
CA ASN A 43 -9.97 6.50 -7.93
C ASN A 43 -9.40 7.39 -9.04
N ARG A 44 -8.31 8.11 -8.80
CA ARG A 44 -7.69 9.00 -9.81
C ARG A 44 -7.08 8.22 -10.96
N SER A 45 -6.45 7.08 -10.65
CA SER A 45 -5.80 6.22 -11.65
C SER A 45 -6.73 5.18 -12.27
N GLN A 46 -8.00 5.14 -11.86
CA GLN A 46 -9.03 4.22 -12.36
C GLN A 46 -8.57 2.74 -12.31
N CYS A 47 -7.94 2.35 -11.21
CA CYS A 47 -7.39 1.01 -11.00
C CYS A 47 -8.01 0.30 -9.78
N SER A 48 -7.65 -0.97 -9.58
CA SER A 48 -8.10 -1.72 -8.40
C SER A 48 -7.48 -1.13 -7.12
N LEU A 49 -8.21 -1.22 -6.00
CA LEU A 49 -7.69 -0.77 -4.70
C LEU A 49 -6.39 -1.49 -4.33
N THR A 50 -6.29 -2.77 -4.68
CA THR A 50 -5.10 -3.60 -4.46
C THR A 50 -3.92 -3.14 -5.30
N ALA A 51 -4.12 -2.82 -6.59
CA ALA A 51 -3.06 -2.28 -7.44
C ALA A 51 -2.56 -0.93 -6.91
N ALA A 52 -3.47 -0.05 -6.47
CA ALA A 52 -3.11 1.22 -5.85
C ALA A 52 -2.34 1.02 -4.54
N ALA A 53 -2.74 0.05 -3.71
CA ALA A 53 -2.09 -0.24 -2.43
C ALA A 53 -0.65 -0.75 -2.60
N ILE A 54 -0.45 -1.69 -3.53
CA ILE A 54 0.89 -2.19 -3.88
C ILE A 54 1.76 -1.02 -4.35
N ARG A 55 1.23 -0.23 -5.28
CA ARG A 55 1.97 0.90 -5.85
C ARG A 55 2.27 1.99 -4.83
N ALA A 56 1.34 2.24 -3.91
CA ALA A 56 1.55 3.16 -2.81
C ALA A 56 2.67 2.66 -1.89
N ALA A 57 2.67 1.39 -1.50
CA ALA A 57 3.77 0.83 -0.69
C ALA A 57 5.14 0.94 -1.40
N GLU A 58 5.20 0.77 -2.73
CA GLU A 58 6.46 0.93 -3.49
C GLU A 58 6.95 2.38 -3.58
N CYS A 59 6.04 3.36 -3.61
CA CYS A 59 6.35 4.76 -3.87
C CYS A 59 6.15 5.67 -2.65
N SER A 60 5.78 5.11 -1.51
CA SER A 60 5.34 5.89 -0.35
C SER A 60 6.46 6.83 0.12
N PRO A 61 6.17 8.13 0.30
CA PRO A 61 7.14 9.08 0.86
C PRO A 61 7.28 8.96 2.37
N TYR A 62 6.40 8.21 3.03
CA TYR A 62 6.42 7.93 4.47
C TYR A 62 6.39 6.40 4.72
N PRO A 63 6.79 5.93 5.92
CA PRO A 63 6.71 4.53 6.27
C PRO A 63 5.30 3.95 6.13
N MET A 64 5.14 3.04 5.17
CA MET A 64 3.93 2.29 4.88
C MET A 64 4.23 0.82 4.63
N ALA A 65 3.34 -0.07 5.10
CA ALA A 65 3.24 -1.44 4.64
C ALA A 65 1.79 -1.80 4.28
N ILE A 66 1.61 -2.74 3.36
CA ILE A 66 0.31 -3.31 3.02
C ILE A 66 0.38 -4.83 3.12
N VAL A 67 -0.69 -5.44 3.60
CA VAL A 67 -0.86 -6.90 3.69
C VAL A 67 -2.18 -7.26 3.04
N VAL A 68 -2.14 -8.26 2.17
CA VAL A 68 -3.36 -8.91 1.67
C VAL A 68 -3.46 -10.29 2.30
N SER A 69 -4.62 -10.61 2.84
CA SER A 69 -4.91 -11.89 3.49
C SER A 69 -6.19 -12.51 2.95
N GLN A 70 -6.34 -13.81 3.14
CA GLN A 70 -7.56 -14.57 2.86
C GLN A 70 -7.84 -15.49 4.04
N GLY A 71 -8.97 -15.26 4.74
CA GLY A 71 -9.27 -15.96 5.98
C GLY A 71 -8.19 -15.72 7.04
N ALA A 72 -7.53 -16.78 7.50
CA ALA A 72 -6.49 -16.69 8.52
C ALA A 72 -5.06 -16.58 7.97
N ASP A 73 -4.88 -16.58 6.65
CA ASP A 73 -3.55 -16.70 6.04
C ASP A 73 -3.18 -15.46 5.22
N ILE A 74 -1.89 -15.15 5.23
CA ILE A 74 -1.30 -14.06 4.45
C ILE A 74 -1.16 -14.50 3.00
N CYS A 75 -1.69 -13.70 2.07
CA CYS A 75 -1.46 -13.89 0.64
C CYS A 75 -0.12 -13.28 0.21
N TYR A 76 0.13 -12.03 0.60
CA TYR A 76 1.38 -11.31 0.34
C TYR A 76 1.45 -10.00 1.15
N CYS A 77 2.64 -9.41 1.20
CA CYS A 77 2.93 -8.15 1.89
C CYS A 77 3.91 -7.32 1.05
N PHE A 78 3.71 -6.00 1.00
CA PHE A 78 4.65 -5.03 0.44
C PHE A 78 4.96 -3.96 1.47
N MET A 79 6.22 -3.51 1.51
CA MET A 79 6.73 -2.51 2.44
C MET A 79 7.49 -1.45 1.65
N SER A 80 7.23 -0.19 1.97
CA SER A 80 8.06 0.93 1.53
C SER A 80 9.47 0.87 2.11
N GLU A 81 10.41 1.58 1.49
CA GLU A 81 11.78 1.66 2.01
C GLU A 81 11.82 2.25 3.42
N GLY A 82 11.12 3.36 3.66
CA GLY A 82 11.03 3.96 5.00
C GLY A 82 10.43 3.01 6.05
N PHE A 83 9.50 2.13 5.68
CA PHE A 83 8.98 1.12 6.61
C PHE A 83 10.01 0.06 6.97
N LYS A 84 10.84 -0.37 6.02
CA LYS A 84 11.92 -1.35 6.28
C LYS A 84 12.99 -0.78 7.22
N GLU A 85 13.14 0.54 7.27
CA GLU A 85 14.10 1.24 8.13
C GLU A 85 13.64 1.36 9.59
N LEU A 86 12.35 1.15 9.88
CA LEU A 86 11.80 1.21 11.25
C LEU A 86 12.38 0.15 12.20
N GLY A 87 13.01 -0.92 11.68
CA GLY A 87 13.61 -1.96 12.51
C GLY A 87 14.71 -2.74 11.79
N LYS A 88 15.81 -3.00 12.51
CA LYS A 88 16.96 -3.77 11.97
C LYS A 88 16.64 -5.24 11.68
N THR A 89 15.58 -5.77 12.28
CA THR A 89 15.21 -7.21 12.22
C THR A 89 13.72 -7.40 11.95
N LEU A 90 13.13 -6.58 11.07
CA LEU A 90 11.71 -6.75 10.73
C LEU A 90 11.46 -8.13 10.10
N THR A 91 10.42 -8.79 10.57
CA THR A 91 9.94 -10.03 9.96
C THR A 91 9.24 -9.71 8.64
N PHE A 92 9.78 -10.24 7.55
CA PHE A 92 9.12 -10.23 6.26
C PHE A 92 8.02 -11.29 6.24
N LEU A 93 6.77 -10.84 6.28
CA LEU A 93 5.58 -11.69 6.23
C LEU A 93 5.57 -12.51 4.93
N ARG A 94 5.42 -13.83 5.06
CA ARG A 94 5.53 -14.76 3.93
C ARG A 94 4.15 -15.19 3.46
N LYS A 95 4.01 -15.40 2.15
CA LYS A 95 2.82 -16.04 1.59
C LYS A 95 2.54 -17.38 2.27
N GLY A 96 1.31 -17.59 2.71
CA GLY A 96 0.82 -18.78 3.39
C GLY A 96 1.16 -18.85 4.88
N SER A 97 1.79 -17.84 5.47
CA SER A 97 1.92 -17.78 6.94
C SER A 97 0.60 -17.33 7.57
N PRO A 98 0.28 -17.81 8.78
CA PRO A 98 -0.92 -17.36 9.48
C PRO A 98 -0.81 -15.88 9.84
N LEU A 99 -1.96 -15.21 9.91
CA LEU A 99 -2.08 -13.88 10.50
C LEU A 99 -1.72 -13.94 12.00
N PRO A 100 -1.04 -12.90 12.54
CA PRO A 100 -0.82 -12.77 13.97
C PRO A 100 -2.15 -12.65 14.75
N LEU A 101 -2.07 -12.58 16.08
CA LEU A 101 -3.22 -12.23 16.92
C LEU A 101 -3.53 -10.72 16.76
N SER A 102 -4.10 -10.35 15.60
CA SER A 102 -4.36 -8.98 15.19
C SER A 102 -5.83 -8.70 14.90
N ALA A 103 -6.17 -7.42 14.78
CA ALA A 103 -7.51 -7.00 14.44
C ALA A 103 -7.93 -7.45 13.03
N THR A 104 -7.00 -7.55 12.07
CA THR A 104 -7.27 -8.13 10.74
C THR A 104 -7.74 -9.57 10.85
N ARG A 105 -7.12 -10.37 11.73
CA ARG A 105 -7.55 -11.76 11.90
C ARG A 105 -8.93 -11.83 12.53
N ASP A 106 -9.21 -11.00 13.54
CA ASP A 106 -10.52 -10.93 14.17
C ASP A 106 -11.58 -10.41 13.20
N PHE A 107 -11.25 -9.43 12.36
CA PHE A 107 -12.08 -8.92 11.28
C PHE A 107 -12.41 -10.02 10.25
N ASN A 108 -11.42 -10.81 9.86
CA ASN A 108 -11.58 -11.92 8.91
C ASN A 108 -12.38 -13.11 9.48
N SER A 109 -12.59 -13.18 10.81
CA SER A 109 -13.38 -14.25 11.43
C SER A 109 -14.88 -14.18 11.11
N ASP A 110 -15.37 -13.00 10.71
CA ASP A 110 -16.71 -12.80 10.14
C ASP A 110 -16.59 -12.61 8.61
N PRO A 111 -16.97 -13.62 7.80
CA PRO A 111 -16.90 -13.52 6.33
C PRO A 111 -17.73 -12.38 5.74
N ASP A 112 -18.76 -11.89 6.44
CA ASP A 112 -19.57 -10.77 5.97
C ASP A 112 -18.80 -9.44 6.02
N ASN A 113 -17.83 -9.31 6.92
CA ASN A 113 -16.93 -8.15 6.92
C ASN A 113 -16.17 -8.04 5.59
N VAL A 114 -15.67 -9.17 5.12
CA VAL A 114 -14.91 -9.24 3.86
C VAL A 114 -15.81 -9.10 2.65
N ARG A 115 -16.92 -9.87 2.62
CA ARG A 115 -17.86 -9.93 1.50
C ARG A 115 -18.51 -8.59 1.18
N TYR A 116 -18.88 -7.82 2.21
CA TYR A 116 -19.56 -6.54 2.06
C TYR A 116 -18.62 -5.33 2.10
N GLY A 117 -17.29 -5.56 2.09
CA GLY A 117 -16.31 -4.48 2.08
C GLY A 117 -16.40 -3.58 3.31
N LYS A 118 -16.66 -4.16 4.49
CA LYS A 118 -16.63 -3.41 5.74
C LYS A 118 -15.23 -2.87 6.00
N ARG A 119 -15.15 -1.89 6.90
CA ARG A 119 -13.92 -1.20 7.26
C ARG A 119 -13.75 -1.15 8.77
N GLN A 120 -12.51 -1.19 9.21
CA GLN A 120 -12.12 -1.01 10.61
C GLN A 120 -10.75 -0.34 10.67
N ILE A 121 -10.57 0.55 11.64
CA ILE A 121 -9.27 1.16 11.96
C ILE A 121 -9.02 0.93 13.44
N ILE A 122 -7.81 0.54 13.78
CA ILE A 122 -7.37 0.33 15.15
C ILE A 122 -5.88 0.65 15.26
N GLU A 123 -5.44 1.08 16.44
CA GLU A 123 -4.01 1.22 16.72
C GLU A 123 -3.39 -0.17 16.98
N THR A 124 -2.18 -0.39 16.46
CA THR A 124 -1.34 -1.56 16.70
C THR A 124 0.11 -1.11 16.93
N THR A 125 1.00 -2.02 17.29
CA THR A 125 2.44 -1.75 17.28
C THR A 125 3.16 -2.51 16.16
N LEU A 126 4.36 -2.03 15.82
CA LEU A 126 5.26 -2.72 14.89
C LEU A 126 5.65 -4.13 15.40
N ALA A 127 5.65 -4.34 16.72
CA ALA A 127 5.93 -5.65 17.32
C ALA A 127 4.81 -6.67 17.06
N ASP A 128 3.55 -6.24 17.04
CA ASP A 128 2.39 -7.14 16.91
C ASP A 128 2.32 -7.84 15.54
N TRP A 129 2.91 -7.20 14.52
CA TRP A 129 2.87 -7.68 13.14
C TRP A 129 4.23 -8.05 12.55
N PHE A 130 5.29 -7.30 12.89
CA PHE A 130 6.56 -7.36 12.17
C PHE A 130 7.75 -7.69 13.07
N ASP A 131 7.51 -8.16 14.31
CA ASP A 131 8.54 -8.45 15.32
C ASP A 131 9.50 -7.26 15.56
N GLY A 132 9.01 -6.04 15.34
CA GLY A 132 9.77 -4.80 15.53
C GLY A 132 9.66 -4.22 16.94
N SER A 133 9.85 -2.90 17.06
CA SER A 133 9.74 -2.19 18.34
C SER A 133 8.28 -2.02 18.75
N GLY A 134 7.92 -2.46 19.96
CA GLY A 134 6.60 -2.21 20.55
C GLY A 134 6.38 -0.75 21.00
N GLN A 135 7.34 0.15 20.75
CA GLN A 135 7.20 1.60 20.98
C GLN A 135 6.78 2.34 19.71
N ILE A 136 6.81 1.67 18.55
CA ILE A 136 6.39 2.25 17.28
C ILE A 136 4.93 1.85 17.07
N HIS A 137 4.04 2.84 17.21
CA HIS A 137 2.59 2.68 17.00
C HIS A 137 2.25 2.92 15.52
N LEU A 138 1.32 2.13 15.01
CA LEU A 138 0.82 2.18 13.64
C LEU A 138 -0.71 2.13 13.67
N ASP A 139 -1.34 2.72 12.68
CA ASP A 139 -2.74 2.46 12.37
C ASP A 139 -2.83 1.19 11.53
N GLU A 140 -3.63 0.22 11.98
CA GLU A 140 -4.04 -0.96 11.24
C GLU A 140 -5.40 -0.67 10.58
N GLU A 141 -5.38 -0.23 9.33
CA GLU A 141 -6.58 0.10 8.55
C GLU A 141 -6.99 -1.07 7.66
N ILE A 142 -8.16 -1.63 7.93
CA ILE A 142 -8.64 -2.89 7.37
C ILE A 142 -9.83 -2.64 6.46
N VAL A 143 -9.83 -3.25 5.27
CA VAL A 143 -10.96 -3.24 4.34
C VAL A 143 -11.16 -4.58 3.64
N GLY A 144 -12.41 -5.04 3.61
CA GLY A 144 -12.80 -6.20 2.80
C GLY A 144 -12.76 -5.89 1.30
N LEU A 145 -12.19 -6.78 0.49
CA LEU A 145 -12.11 -6.64 -0.98
C LEU A 145 -13.24 -7.38 -1.72
N GLY A 146 -14.26 -7.86 -0.99
CA GLY A 146 -15.48 -8.40 -1.57
C GLY A 146 -15.41 -9.89 -1.90
N SER A 147 -15.95 -10.26 -3.07
CA SER A 147 -16.40 -11.63 -3.39
C SER A 147 -15.30 -12.69 -3.43
N PHE A 148 -14.04 -12.29 -3.61
CA PHE A 148 -12.91 -13.22 -3.61
C PHE A 148 -12.40 -13.56 -2.20
N GLY A 149 -12.99 -12.96 -1.16
CA GLY A 149 -12.65 -13.26 0.24
C GLY A 149 -11.30 -12.71 0.68
N HIS A 150 -10.76 -11.72 -0.03
CA HIS A 150 -9.51 -11.06 0.35
C HIS A 150 -9.78 -9.85 1.24
N THR A 151 -8.86 -9.60 2.16
CA THR A 151 -8.83 -8.40 3.00
C THR A 151 -7.53 -7.67 2.75
N LEU A 152 -7.62 -6.35 2.56
CA LEU A 152 -6.47 -5.45 2.52
C LEU A 152 -6.32 -4.81 3.90
N THR A 153 -5.10 -4.87 4.43
CA THR A 153 -4.70 -4.15 5.64
C THR A 153 -3.56 -3.21 5.29
N VAL A 154 -3.69 -1.95 5.68
CA VAL A 154 -2.70 -0.89 5.48
C VAL A 154 -2.15 -0.52 6.85
N PHE A 155 -0.83 -0.39 6.91
CA PHE A 155 -0.09 0.05 8.09
C PHE A 155 0.64 1.34 7.77
N SER A 156 0.36 2.38 8.55
CA SER A 156 1.03 3.68 8.47
C SER A 156 0.92 4.41 9.80
N SER A 157 1.53 5.58 9.92
CA SER A 157 1.38 6.46 11.08
C SER A 157 1.67 7.90 10.69
N ASP A 158 0.78 8.82 11.02
CA ASP A 158 1.03 10.26 10.85
C ASP A 158 2.28 10.73 11.61
N ALA A 159 2.61 10.07 12.74
CA ALA A 159 3.78 10.41 13.55
C ALA A 159 5.12 9.96 12.94
N LEU A 160 5.08 9.08 11.95
CA LEU A 160 6.27 8.57 11.24
C LEU A 160 6.48 9.25 9.89
N ALA A 161 5.55 10.09 9.45
CA ALA A 161 5.73 10.86 8.23
C ALA A 161 6.74 11.99 8.46
N GLU A 162 7.80 12.00 7.65
CA GLU A 162 8.75 13.10 7.60
C GLU A 162 8.22 14.21 6.67
N ASP A 163 8.65 15.44 6.92
CA ASP A 163 8.35 16.54 6.01
C ASP A 163 9.04 16.29 4.65
N PRO A 164 8.34 16.47 3.51
CA PRO A 164 8.90 16.19 2.20
C PRO A 164 10.12 17.07 1.91
N ASP A 165 11.24 16.45 1.53
CA ASP A 165 12.46 17.16 1.11
C ASP A 165 12.21 17.88 -0.23
N PRO A 166 12.40 19.20 -0.32
CA PRO A 166 12.21 19.95 -1.55
C PRO A 166 13.18 19.55 -2.68
N GLU A 167 14.35 18.95 -2.40
CA GLU A 167 15.34 18.60 -3.43
C GLU A 167 14.92 17.38 -4.28
N ASP A 168 14.23 16.40 -3.68
CA ASP A 168 13.74 15.19 -4.38
C ASP A 168 12.72 15.51 -5.48
N ALA A 169 11.96 16.59 -5.32
CA ALA A 169 10.95 17.00 -6.29
C ALA A 169 11.56 17.56 -7.59
N ASP A 170 12.74 18.19 -7.50
CA ASP A 170 13.38 18.90 -8.61
C ASP A 170 14.17 17.94 -9.52
N GLU A 171 14.89 16.95 -8.98
CA GLU A 171 15.64 15.98 -9.79
C GLU A 171 14.73 15.13 -10.68
N GLU A 172 13.59 14.69 -10.15
CA GLU A 172 12.67 13.80 -10.85
C GLU A 172 11.80 14.57 -11.88
N ALA A 173 11.48 15.85 -11.63
CA ALA A 173 10.84 16.74 -12.61
C ALA A 173 11.74 16.97 -13.84
N ASN A 174 13.04 17.15 -13.63
CA ASN A 174 14.03 17.26 -14.70
C ASN A 174 14.12 15.97 -15.54
N LEU A 175 13.99 14.80 -14.90
CA LEU A 175 13.94 13.52 -15.59
C LEU A 175 12.69 13.38 -16.46
N ILE A 176 11.50 13.75 -15.97
CA ILE A 176 10.26 13.76 -16.79
C ILE A 176 10.40 14.68 -17.99
N GLU A 177 10.92 15.89 -17.80
CA GLU A 177 11.10 16.84 -18.90
C GLU A 177 12.03 16.27 -19.98
N SER A 178 13.04 15.49 -19.59
CA SER A 178 13.99 14.87 -20.52
C SER A 178 13.38 13.76 -21.39
N TYR A 179 12.36 13.05 -20.90
CA TYR A 179 11.70 11.95 -21.64
C TYR A 179 10.31 12.30 -22.18
N THR A 180 9.74 13.45 -21.82
CA THR A 180 8.50 13.94 -22.41
C THR A 180 8.75 14.29 -23.87
N ALA A 181 8.15 13.52 -24.79
CA ALA A 181 8.27 13.74 -26.22
C ALA A 181 7.84 15.17 -26.57
N LYS A 182 8.81 16.00 -26.95
CA LYS A 182 8.55 17.36 -27.45
C LYS A 182 7.97 17.24 -28.86
N PHE A 183 6.65 17.04 -28.94
CA PHE A 183 5.96 17.12 -30.21
C PHE A 183 6.07 18.55 -30.72
N ALA A 184 6.77 18.73 -31.84
CA ALA A 184 6.79 20.00 -32.55
C ALA A 184 5.37 20.27 -33.05
N TYR A 185 4.61 21.11 -32.34
CA TYR A 185 3.44 21.74 -32.92
C TYR A 185 3.93 22.73 -33.99
N GLY A 186 3.87 22.31 -35.25
CA GLY A 186 4.27 23.14 -36.36
C GLY A 186 4.11 22.49 -37.73
N ARG A 187 2.87 22.41 -38.22
CA ARG A 187 2.45 22.92 -39.55
C ARG A 187 0.96 22.76 -39.77
#